data_AF-A0A353T0V1-F1
#
_entry.id   AF-A0A353T0V1-F1
#
_cell.length_a   1.000
_cell.length_b   1.000
_cell.length_c   1.000
_cell.angle_alpha   90.00
_cell.angle_beta   90.00
_cell.angle_gamma   90.00
#
_symmetry.space_group_name_H-M   'P 1'
#
loop_
_entity.id
_entity.type
_entity.pdbx_description
1 polymer ?
#
loop_
_entity_poly.entity_id
_entity_poly.type
_entity_poly.pdbx_seq_one_letter_code
_entity_poly.pdbx_strand_id
1 'polypeptide(L)'
;EGPAWFTKTISMEETGGQRVFLEVERSRELTLALNGKDIIPCRQGTVSTPYVFEVTSEVKEGENVCTLCCDNSYPSWPRDAIVNSSAATDETQTNWNGLLGYLRLRFEKSNFISSIRVYPDGKIADVIVELDCTNAYTGLLS
;
A
#
# COMPACT_ATOMS: atom_id res chain seq x y z
N GLU A 1 -1.91 -21.16 -10.60
CA GLU A 1 -1.37 -19.80 -10.40
C GLU A 1 -1.84 -18.91 -11.53
N GLY A 2 -2.10 -17.65 -11.25
CA GLY A 2 -2.66 -16.67 -12.15
C GLY A 2 -3.38 -15.56 -11.37
N PRO A 3 -4.03 -14.63 -12.08
CA PRO A 3 -4.70 -13.50 -11.47
C PRO A 3 -5.98 -13.90 -10.73
N ALA A 4 -6.23 -13.26 -9.59
CA ALA A 4 -7.51 -13.26 -8.89
C ALA A 4 -7.97 -11.82 -8.62
N TRP A 5 -9.21 -11.52 -9.00
CA TRP A 5 -9.77 -10.17 -8.91
C TRP A 5 -10.73 -10.02 -7.73
N PHE A 6 -10.62 -8.89 -7.04
CA PHE A 6 -11.47 -8.50 -5.93
C PHE A 6 -12.05 -7.12 -6.22
N THR A 7 -13.36 -7.04 -6.48
CA THR A 7 -14.04 -5.78 -6.78
C THR A 7 -15.03 -5.43 -5.68
N LYS A 8 -15.00 -4.17 -5.23
CA LYS A 8 -15.95 -3.61 -4.28
C LYS A 8 -16.28 -2.17 -4.63
N THR A 9 -17.55 -1.81 -4.57
CA THR A 9 -17.99 -0.41 -4.59
C THR A 9 -17.91 0.15 -3.17
N ILE A 10 -17.17 1.26 -3.02
CA ILE A 10 -16.98 1.97 -1.76
C ILE A 10 -17.72 3.30 -1.87
N SER A 11 -18.62 3.57 -0.93
CA SER A 11 -19.25 4.89 -0.80
C SER A 11 -18.33 5.79 0.03
N MET A 12 -18.04 6.98 -0.48
CA MET A 12 -17.16 7.97 0.14
C MET A 12 -17.88 9.31 0.31
N GLU A 13 -17.64 9.95 1.44
CA GLU A 13 -17.96 11.36 1.64
C GLU A 13 -16.88 12.25 0.96
N GLU A 14 -17.15 13.55 0.87
CA GLU A 14 -16.14 14.51 0.44
C GLU A 14 -14.89 14.41 1.34
N THR A 15 -13.71 14.37 0.73
CA THR A 15 -12.44 14.15 1.47
C THR A 15 -11.97 15.36 2.26
N GLY A 16 -12.63 16.53 2.12
CA GLY A 16 -12.25 17.76 2.79
C GLY A 16 -10.83 18.25 2.45
N GLY A 17 -10.31 17.89 1.27
CA GLY A 17 -8.94 18.20 0.85
C GLY A 17 -7.86 17.30 1.47
N GLN A 18 -8.23 16.23 2.18
CA GLN A 18 -7.30 15.24 2.68
C GLN A 18 -6.76 14.35 1.55
N ARG A 19 -5.52 13.88 1.72
CA ARG A 19 -4.95 12.83 0.87
C ARG A 19 -5.55 11.50 1.27
N VAL A 20 -5.84 10.65 0.30
CA VAL A 20 -6.47 9.36 0.51
C VAL A 20 -5.56 8.26 0.00
N PHE A 21 -5.30 7.27 0.85
CA PHE A 21 -4.47 6.11 0.54
C PHE A 21 -5.28 4.83 0.72
N LEU A 22 -5.25 3.96 -0.29
CA LEU A 22 -5.68 2.56 -0.11
C LEU A 22 -4.48 1.74 0.33
N GLU A 23 -4.62 1.07 1.47
CA GLU A 23 -3.57 0.21 2.01
C GLU A 23 -4.06 -1.24 2.12
N VAL A 24 -3.20 -2.15 1.67
CA VAL A 24 -3.37 -3.60 1.82
C VAL A 24 -2.18 -4.09 2.61
N GLU A 25 -2.42 -4.69 3.79
CA GLU A 25 -1.34 -5.04 4.71
C GLU A 25 -0.34 -6.01 4.09
N ARG A 26 -0.81 -7.06 3.42
CA ARG A 26 0.02 -8.07 2.75
C ARG A 26 -0.68 -8.68 1.54
N SER A 27 0.08 -8.90 0.46
CA SER A 27 -0.39 -9.57 -0.77
C SER A 27 0.81 -10.12 -1.56
N ARG A 28 0.55 -11.03 -2.53
CA ARG A 28 1.46 -11.25 -3.68
C ARG A 28 1.43 -10.03 -4.61
N GLU A 29 2.00 -10.16 -5.81
CA GLU A 29 1.99 -9.09 -6.81
C GLU A 29 0.57 -8.55 -6.98
N LEU A 30 0.38 -7.28 -6.64
CA LEU A 30 -0.92 -6.65 -6.50
C LEU A 30 -1.02 -5.40 -7.37
N THR A 31 -2.07 -5.31 -8.17
CA THR A 31 -2.43 -4.09 -8.90
C THR A 31 -3.78 -3.55 -8.44
N LEU A 32 -3.99 -2.24 -8.63
CA LEU A 32 -5.23 -1.54 -8.31
C LEU A 32 -5.75 -0.82 -9.55
N ALA A 33 -7.02 -1.01 -9.85
CA ALA A 33 -7.81 -0.12 -10.69
C ALA A 33 -8.91 0.53 -9.86
N LEU A 34 -8.98 1.86 -9.85
CA LEU A 34 -10.03 2.64 -9.18
C LEU A 34 -10.82 3.39 -10.23
N ASN A 35 -12.15 3.22 -10.23
CA ASN A 35 -13.05 3.83 -11.21
C ASN A 35 -12.65 3.55 -12.67
N GLY A 36 -12.05 2.38 -12.92
CA GLY A 36 -11.56 1.96 -14.24
C GLY A 36 -10.18 2.49 -14.63
N LYS A 37 -9.48 3.19 -13.73
CA LYS A 37 -8.12 3.69 -13.96
C LYS A 37 -7.10 2.94 -13.11
N ASP A 38 -6.03 2.46 -13.74
CA ASP A 38 -4.92 1.81 -13.04
C ASP A 38 -4.14 2.81 -12.18
N ILE A 39 -3.84 2.39 -10.95
CA ILE A 39 -3.12 3.18 -9.96
C ILE A 39 -1.79 2.51 -9.67
N ILE A 40 -0.70 3.24 -9.87
CA ILE A 40 0.65 2.80 -9.52
C ILE A 40 0.82 2.92 -8.00
N PRO A 41 1.32 1.89 -7.29
CA PRO A 41 1.56 1.99 -5.87
C PRO A 41 2.67 3.01 -5.59
N CYS A 42 2.44 3.95 -4.67
CA CYS A 42 3.51 4.80 -4.15
C CYS A 42 4.45 3.99 -3.23
N ARG A 43 3.97 2.87 -2.68
CA ARG A 43 4.79 1.87 -2.01
C ARG A 43 4.40 0.46 -2.45
N GLN A 44 5.30 -0.21 -3.15
CA GLN A 44 5.14 -1.61 -3.52
C GLN A 44 5.27 -2.49 -2.26
N GLY A 45 4.24 -3.28 -1.98
CA GLY A 45 4.22 -4.23 -0.88
C GLY A 45 4.72 -5.62 -1.27
N THR A 46 4.66 -6.53 -0.31
CA THR A 46 4.98 -7.96 -0.46
C THR A 46 4.09 -8.77 0.50
N VAL A 47 4.37 -10.07 0.64
CA VAL A 47 3.76 -10.89 1.71
C VAL A 47 4.17 -10.45 3.13
N SER A 48 5.17 -9.57 3.26
CA SER A 48 5.70 -9.11 4.56
C SER A 48 5.55 -7.60 4.78
N THR A 49 5.11 -6.84 3.76
CA THR A 49 5.03 -5.38 3.82
C THR A 49 3.79 -4.88 3.08
N PRO A 50 3.16 -3.79 3.54
CA PRO A 50 1.95 -3.30 2.90
C PRO A 50 2.20 -2.64 1.57
N TYR A 51 1.24 -2.84 0.67
CA TYR A 51 1.01 -2.02 -0.49
C TYR A 51 0.33 -0.72 -0.06
N VAL A 52 0.78 0.40 -0.64
CA VAL A 52 0.16 1.71 -0.47
C VAL A 52 -0.06 2.32 -1.84
N PHE A 53 -1.31 2.65 -2.13
CA PHE A 53 -1.72 3.37 -3.33
C PHE A 53 -2.27 4.72 -2.89
N GLU A 54 -1.72 5.82 -3.40
CA GLU A 54 -2.36 7.11 -3.25
C GLU A 54 -3.48 7.23 -4.30
N VAL A 55 -4.72 7.40 -3.83
CA VAL A 55 -5.92 7.42 -4.66
C VAL A 55 -6.60 8.79 -4.66
N THR A 56 -5.97 9.79 -4.04
CA THR A 56 -6.48 11.16 -3.84
C THR A 56 -7.10 11.77 -5.12
N SER A 57 -6.47 11.59 -6.28
CA SER A 57 -6.95 12.19 -7.55
C SER A 57 -8.10 11.44 -8.22
N GLU A 58 -8.37 10.20 -7.81
CA GLU A 58 -9.32 9.32 -8.50
C GLU A 58 -10.56 8.99 -7.67
N VAL A 59 -10.50 9.19 -6.34
CA VAL A 59 -11.68 9.10 -5.48
C VAL A 59 -12.63 10.26 -5.75
N LYS A 60 -13.93 9.99 -5.73
CA LYS A 60 -15.00 10.98 -5.81
C LYS A 60 -16.00 10.81 -4.68
N GLU A 61 -16.76 11.85 -4.36
CA GLU A 61 -17.92 11.72 -3.48
C GLU A 61 -18.93 10.72 -4.07
N GLY A 62 -19.55 9.92 -3.22
CA GLY A 62 -20.45 8.84 -3.60
C GLY A 62 -19.71 7.54 -3.94
N GLU A 63 -20.15 6.86 -4.99
CA GLU A 63 -19.69 5.50 -5.31
C GLU A 63 -18.37 5.47 -6.07
N ASN A 64 -17.43 4.67 -5.57
CA ASN A 64 -16.13 4.40 -6.18
C ASN A 64 -15.95 2.90 -6.38
N VAL A 65 -15.68 2.46 -7.60
CA VAL A 65 -15.44 1.04 -7.91
C VAL A 65 -13.96 0.74 -7.76
N CYS A 66 -13.61 0.01 -6.70
CA CYS A 66 -12.24 -0.43 -6.42
C CYS A 66 -12.06 -1.88 -6.86
N THR A 67 -11.11 -2.14 -7.75
CA THR A 67 -10.77 -3.48 -8.23
C THR A 67 -9.29 -3.76 -7.99
N LEU A 68 -9.00 -4.76 -7.18
CA LEU A 68 -7.65 -5.26 -6.92
C LEU A 68 -7.41 -6.56 -7.67
N CYS A 69 -6.23 -6.74 -8.25
CA CYS A 69 -5.81 -8.02 -8.84
C CYS A 69 -4.57 -8.54 -8.13
N CYS A 70 -4.71 -9.67 -7.43
CA CYS A 70 -3.59 -10.40 -6.84
C CYS A 70 -3.15 -11.48 -7.82
N ASP A 71 -1.95 -11.37 -8.40
CA ASP A 71 -1.41 -12.33 -9.36
C ASP A 71 -0.22 -13.10 -8.75
N ASN A 72 -0.47 -14.34 -8.36
CA ASN A 72 0.55 -15.25 -7.83
C ASN A 72 1.36 -15.94 -8.93
N SER A 73 1.19 -15.56 -10.21
CA SER A 73 2.07 -15.99 -11.29
C SER A 73 3.31 -15.11 -11.46
N TYR A 74 3.34 -13.94 -10.80
CA TYR A 74 4.46 -12.99 -10.73
C TYR A 74 4.88 -12.41 -12.11
N PRO A 75 3.95 -11.82 -12.90
CA PRO A 75 4.25 -11.36 -14.26
C PRO A 75 5.36 -10.30 -14.34
N SER A 76 5.56 -9.49 -13.30
CA SER A 76 6.58 -8.42 -13.30
C SER A 76 7.72 -8.68 -12.31
N TRP A 77 7.68 -9.81 -11.61
CA TRP A 77 8.59 -10.15 -10.50
C TRP A 77 9.45 -11.38 -10.84
N PRO A 78 10.58 -11.63 -10.15
CA PRO A 78 11.46 -12.77 -10.43
C PRO A 78 10.81 -14.09 -9.97
N ARG A 79 9.88 -14.62 -10.78
CA ARG A 79 9.05 -15.81 -10.50
C ARG A 79 9.86 -16.97 -9.93
N ASP A 80 10.91 -17.41 -10.61
CA ASP A 80 11.69 -18.60 -10.22
C ASP A 80 12.35 -18.45 -8.86
N ALA A 81 12.76 -17.24 -8.48
CA ALA A 81 13.31 -16.98 -7.15
C ALA A 81 12.23 -17.03 -6.05
N ILE A 82 10.98 -16.71 -6.39
CA ILE A 82 9.87 -16.65 -5.46
C ILE A 82 9.25 -18.03 -5.24
N VAL A 83 8.88 -18.73 -6.33
CA VAL A 83 8.18 -20.02 -6.24
C VAL A 83 9.04 -21.12 -5.62
N ASN A 84 10.37 -21.02 -5.74
CA ASN A 84 11.32 -21.95 -5.12
C ASN A 84 11.72 -21.55 -3.68
N SER A 85 11.17 -20.45 -3.15
CA SER A 85 11.41 -20.02 -1.78
C SER A 85 10.36 -20.57 -0.82
N SER A 86 10.71 -20.69 0.47
CA SER A 86 9.77 -21.02 1.54
C SER A 86 8.65 -19.98 1.73
N ALA A 87 8.63 -18.88 0.97
CA ALA A 87 7.49 -17.99 0.96
C ALA A 87 6.36 -18.47 0.05
N ALA A 88 6.59 -19.44 -0.85
CA ALA A 88 5.61 -19.84 -1.87
C ALA A 88 5.48 -21.37 -2.07
N THR A 89 6.17 -22.18 -1.26
CA THR A 89 6.04 -23.64 -1.36
C THR A 89 4.87 -24.19 -0.55
N ASP A 90 4.36 -25.36 -0.96
CA ASP A 90 3.22 -26.03 -0.32
C ASP A 90 3.49 -26.43 1.13
N GLU A 91 4.76 -26.61 1.51
CA GLU A 91 5.14 -26.99 2.87
C GLU A 91 5.03 -25.84 3.89
N THR A 92 4.74 -24.62 3.45
CA THR A 92 4.76 -23.42 4.31
C THR A 92 3.55 -22.51 4.08
N GLN A 93 3.70 -21.45 3.30
CA GLN A 93 2.66 -20.45 3.08
C GLN A 93 1.79 -20.75 1.87
N THR A 94 2.18 -21.70 0.99
CA THR A 94 1.52 -22.01 -0.30
C THR A 94 1.50 -20.81 -1.26
N ASN A 95 1.48 -21.02 -2.58
CA ASN A 95 1.38 -19.92 -3.53
C ASN A 95 -0.08 -19.46 -3.72
N TRP A 96 -0.64 -18.72 -2.75
CA TRP A 96 -2.04 -18.25 -2.74
C TRP A 96 -2.24 -16.89 -3.44
N ASN A 97 -3.48 -16.63 -3.86
CA ASN A 97 -3.96 -15.30 -4.20
C ASN A 97 -4.81 -14.75 -3.04
N GLY A 98 -4.67 -13.48 -2.70
CA GLY A 98 -5.49 -12.87 -1.66
C GLY A 98 -4.99 -11.54 -1.15
N LEU A 99 -5.74 -11.01 -0.19
CA LEU A 99 -5.45 -9.78 0.55
C LEU A 99 -5.49 -10.15 2.03
N LEU A 100 -4.36 -10.02 2.74
CA LEU A 100 -4.24 -10.41 4.14
C LEU A 100 -4.04 -9.21 5.05
N GLY A 101 -4.56 -9.30 6.27
CA GLY A 101 -4.48 -8.24 7.28
C GLY A 101 -5.49 -7.13 7.04
N TYR A 102 -5.10 -5.88 7.35
CA TYR A 102 -5.98 -4.75 7.05
C TYR A 102 -6.10 -4.48 5.54
N LEU A 103 -7.33 -4.13 5.13
CA LEU A 103 -7.65 -3.51 3.86
C LEU A 103 -8.42 -2.23 4.20
N ARG A 104 -7.81 -1.07 4.03
CA ARG A 104 -8.36 0.19 4.56
C ARG A 104 -8.08 1.39 3.68
N LEU A 105 -8.93 2.39 3.82
CA LEU A 105 -8.61 3.76 3.42
C LEU A 105 -7.96 4.48 4.61
N ARG A 106 -6.84 5.15 4.35
CA ARG A 106 -6.16 6.04 5.30
C ARG A 106 -6.23 7.46 4.75
N PHE A 107 -6.68 8.38 5.60
CA PHE A 107 -6.82 9.79 5.27
C PHE A 107 -5.77 10.59 6.01
N GLU A 108 -4.99 11.39 5.27
CA GLU A 108 -3.93 12.22 5.84
C GLU A 108 -4.10 13.67 5.44
N LYS A 109 -3.48 14.55 6.21
CA LYS A 109 -3.29 15.94 5.79
C LYS A 109 -2.34 15.98 4.58
N SER A 110 -2.29 17.14 3.91
CA SER A 110 -1.38 17.35 2.76
C SER A 110 0.08 17.04 3.13
N ASN A 111 0.49 17.38 4.36
CA ASN A 111 1.78 17.03 4.92
C ASN A 111 1.56 16.21 6.20
N PHE A 112 2.20 15.06 6.33
CA PHE A 112 2.08 14.19 7.50
C PHE A 112 3.39 13.47 7.81
N ILE A 113 3.53 12.99 9.06
CA ILE A 113 4.66 12.16 9.46
C ILE A 113 4.42 10.75 8.91
N SER A 114 5.24 10.33 7.96
CA SER A 114 5.14 9.02 7.32
C SER A 114 5.87 7.93 8.11
N SER A 115 6.90 8.31 8.87
CA SER A 115 7.68 7.38 9.69
C SER A 115 8.34 8.09 10.87
N ILE A 116 8.43 7.40 12.00
CA ILE A 116 9.26 7.77 13.14
C ILE A 116 10.07 6.55 13.53
N ARG A 117 11.39 6.71 13.63
CA ARG A 117 12.31 5.69 14.14
C ARG A 117 13.05 6.26 15.34
N VAL A 118 12.99 5.55 16.45
CA VAL A 118 13.62 5.94 17.71
C VAL A 118 14.65 4.89 18.06
N TYR A 119 15.89 5.32 18.33
CA TYR A 119 17.00 4.47 18.75
C TYR A 119 17.46 4.92 20.14
N PRO A 120 16.92 4.31 21.21
CA PRO A 120 17.30 4.65 22.57
C PRO A 120 18.74 4.24 22.90
N ASP A 121 19.46 5.10 23.62
CA ASP A 121 20.76 4.82 24.23
C ASP A 121 20.78 5.35 25.68
N GLY A 122 20.52 4.44 26.63
CA GLY A 122 20.42 4.77 28.05
C GLY A 122 19.33 5.81 28.36
N LYS A 123 19.72 7.05 28.63
CA LYS A 123 18.81 8.17 28.95
C LYS A 123 18.58 9.14 27.78
N ILE A 124 19.24 8.91 26.64
CA ILE A 124 19.06 9.69 25.41
C ILE A 124 18.48 8.79 24.31
N ALA A 125 18.01 9.39 23.21
CA ALA A 125 17.56 8.65 22.04
C ALA A 125 17.81 9.45 20.77
N ASP A 126 18.28 8.76 19.71
CA ASP A 126 18.31 9.31 18.37
C ASP A 126 16.94 9.11 17.71
N VAL A 127 16.40 10.17 17.12
CA VAL A 127 15.07 10.14 16.48
C VAL A 127 15.20 10.57 15.03
N ILE A 128 14.70 9.73 14.13
CA ILE A 128 14.56 10.02 12.71
C ILE A 128 13.06 10.16 12.40
N VAL A 129 12.68 11.31 11.87
CA VAL A 129 11.30 11.60 11.41
C VAL A 129 11.32 11.76 9.89
N GLU A 130 10.43 11.05 9.21
CA GLU A 130 10.19 11.22 7.78
C GLU A 130 8.84 11.88 7.58
N LEU A 131 8.81 12.87 6.69
CA LEU A 131 7.60 13.60 6.30
C LEU A 131 7.27 13.26 4.85
N ASP A 132 5.98 13.02 4.58
CA ASP A 132 5.44 12.96 3.23
C ASP A 132 4.61 14.22 3.01
N CYS A 133 5.03 15.04 2.04
CA CYS A 133 4.53 16.39 1.82
C CYS A 133 4.09 16.57 0.37
N THR A 134 2.93 17.21 0.14
CA THR A 134 2.52 17.60 -1.22
C THR A 134 3.38 18.72 -1.80
N ASN A 135 4.07 19.47 -0.95
CA ASN A 135 4.91 20.59 -1.34
C ASN A 135 6.33 20.39 -0.82
N ALA A 136 7.33 20.70 -1.65
CA ALA A 136 8.72 20.74 -1.22
C ALA A 136 8.89 21.80 -0.11
N TYR A 137 9.60 21.42 0.95
CA TYR A 137 9.99 22.35 2.01
C TYR A 137 11.47 22.72 1.84
N THR A 138 11.76 24.00 1.96
CA THR A 138 13.14 24.52 2.02
C THR A 138 13.31 25.31 3.30
N GLY A 139 14.17 24.83 4.20
CA GLY A 139 14.46 25.51 5.46
C GLY A 139 15.21 24.62 6.45
N LEU A 140 15.49 25.15 7.64
CA LEU A 140 16.05 24.40 8.76
C LEU A 140 14.93 24.06 9.75
N LEU A 141 14.80 22.77 10.05
CA LEU A 141 14.02 22.31 11.20
C LEU A 141 14.87 22.56 12.45
N SER A 142 14.54 23.62 13.19
CA SER A 142 15.18 24.01 14.47
C SER A 142 14.45 23.42 15.67
#